data_AF-A0A7W4YZJ0-F1
#
_entry.id   AF-A0A7W4YZJ0-F1
#
_cell.length_a   1.000
_cell.length_b   1.000
_cell.length_c   1.000
_cell.angle_alpha   90.00
_cell.angle_beta   90.00
_cell.angle_gamma   90.00
#
_symmetry.space_group_name_H-M   'P 1'
#
loop_
_entity.id
_entity.type
_entity.pdbx_description
1 polymer ?
#
loop_
_entity_poly.entity_id
_entity_poly.type
_entity_poly.pdbx_seq_one_letter_code
_entity_poly.pdbx_strand_id
1 'polypeptide(L)'
;MARIRTTKPSFWGSGTVAKLSRDARLTTLGLISFADDDGRFLAATNAINGFIYPNDDLPPARVRKWIDEIAKVGLIHEYERDGIRYGCFPSWHEHQVINRYTPSSLPEPGVPCVPRPTKGAKE
;
A
#
# COMPACT_ATOMS: atom_id res chain seq x y z
N MET A 1 7.30 -9.50 11.66
CA MET A 1 7.27 -10.84 11.02
C MET A 1 7.05 -10.63 9.53
N ALA A 2 7.84 -11.26 8.67
CA ALA A 2 7.64 -11.15 7.23
C ALA A 2 6.26 -11.73 6.85
N ARG A 3 5.47 -10.98 6.07
CA ARG A 3 4.16 -11.41 5.61
C ARG A 3 4.22 -11.58 4.09
N ILE A 4 3.79 -12.75 3.62
CA ILE A 4 3.60 -12.98 2.19
C ILE A 4 2.26 -12.37 1.80
N ARG A 5 2.26 -11.56 0.74
CA ARG A 5 1.07 -10.93 0.17
C ARG A 5 0.86 -11.45 -1.25
N THR A 6 -0.39 -11.66 -1.62
CA THR A 6 -0.72 -12.20 -2.94
C THR A 6 -0.94 -11.07 -3.92
N THR A 7 -0.33 -11.16 -5.11
CA THR A 7 -0.68 -10.30 -6.23
C THR A 7 -1.70 -11.01 -7.11
N LYS A 8 -2.93 -10.49 -7.17
CA LYS A 8 -3.98 -11.03 -8.04
C LYS A 8 -3.61 -10.81 -9.51
N PRO A 9 -3.86 -11.77 -10.43
CA PRO A 9 -3.61 -11.56 -11.87
C PRO A 9 -4.32 -10.34 -12.47
N SER A 10 -5.49 -9.98 -11.92
CA SER A 10 -6.26 -8.79 -12.32
C SER A 10 -5.51 -7.47 -12.13
N PHE A 11 -4.44 -7.44 -11.33
CA PHE A 11 -3.55 -6.28 -11.19
C PHE A 11 -3.00 -5.83 -12.55
N TRP A 12 -2.56 -6.76 -13.38
CA TRP A 12 -1.91 -6.47 -14.66
C TRP A 12 -2.86 -5.92 -15.73
N GLY A 13 -4.13 -6.33 -15.69
CA GLY A 13 -5.19 -5.86 -16.60
C GLY A 13 -5.96 -4.64 -16.08
N SER A 14 -5.64 -4.14 -14.88
CA SER A 14 -6.38 -3.01 -14.29
C SER A 14 -6.15 -1.72 -15.06
N GLY A 15 -7.25 -1.08 -15.49
CA GLY A 15 -7.20 0.24 -16.13
C GLY A 15 -6.62 1.34 -15.24
N THR A 16 -6.67 1.18 -13.90
CA THR A 16 -6.02 2.09 -12.95
C THR A 16 -4.51 1.89 -12.95
N VAL A 17 -4.05 0.64 -12.88
CA VAL A 17 -2.62 0.29 -12.88
C VAL A 17 -1.97 0.60 -14.22
N ALA A 18 -2.72 0.47 -15.33
CA ALA A 18 -2.24 0.81 -16.67
C ALA A 18 -1.80 2.27 -16.83
N LYS A 19 -2.34 3.19 -16.01
CA LYS A 19 -1.98 4.62 -16.00
C LYS A 19 -0.62 4.90 -15.34
N LEU A 20 -0.06 3.95 -14.60
CA LEU A 20 1.23 4.10 -13.91
C LEU A 20 2.41 3.82 -14.83
N SER A 21 3.52 4.50 -14.58
CA SER A 21 4.83 4.11 -15.11
C SER A 21 5.23 2.71 -14.62
N ARG A 22 6.12 2.04 -15.36
CA ARG A 22 6.56 0.67 -15.02
C ARG A 22 7.09 0.57 -13.58
N ASP A 23 7.92 1.52 -13.17
CA ASP A 23 8.55 1.50 -11.86
C ASP A 23 7.57 1.86 -10.74
N ALA A 24 6.55 2.69 -11.02
CA ALA A 24 5.45 2.92 -10.08
C ALA A 24 4.56 1.66 -9.90
N ARG A 25 4.40 0.82 -10.93
CA ARG A 25 3.74 -0.49 -10.78
C ARG A 25 4.56 -1.41 -9.87
N LEU A 26 5.88 -1.46 -10.05
CA LEU A 26 6.78 -2.22 -9.16
C LEU A 26 6.72 -1.68 -7.72
N THR A 27 6.76 -0.35 -7.56
CA THR A 27 6.60 0.31 -6.26
C THR A 27 5.28 -0.10 -5.61
N THR A 28 4.19 -0.17 -6.37
CA THR A 28 2.88 -0.61 -5.86
C THR A 28 2.95 -2.03 -5.30
N LEU A 29 3.58 -2.97 -6.01
CA LEU A 29 3.73 -4.36 -5.54
C LEU A 29 4.63 -4.45 -4.29
N GLY A 30 5.68 -3.64 -4.23
CA GLY A 30 6.52 -3.52 -3.04
C GLY A 30 5.75 -2.97 -1.85
N LEU A 31 4.92 -1.93 -2.06
CA LEU A 31 4.07 -1.34 -1.03
C LEU A 31 3.01 -2.33 -0.52
N ILE A 32 2.42 -3.15 -1.40
CA ILE A 32 1.53 -4.24 -0.97
C ILE A 32 2.27 -5.15 0.02
N SER A 33 3.52 -5.51 -0.27
CA SER A 33 4.33 -6.38 0.61
C SER A 33 4.81 -5.67 1.89
N PHE A 34 4.92 -4.35 1.86
CA PHE A 34 5.34 -3.51 2.99
C PHE A 34 4.19 -3.20 3.96
N ALA A 35 2.96 -3.18 3.46
CA ALA A 35 1.78 -2.85 4.24
C ALA A 35 1.40 -3.92 5.28
N ASP A 36 0.90 -3.46 6.42
CA ASP A 36 0.36 -4.31 7.48
C ASP A 36 -0.98 -4.96 7.09
N ASP A 37 -1.61 -5.64 8.04
CA ASP A 37 -2.83 -6.38 7.76
C ASP A 37 -4.07 -5.48 7.55
N ASP A 38 -4.01 -4.19 7.90
CA ASP A 38 -5.04 -3.20 7.56
C ASP A 38 -4.65 -2.38 6.32
N GLY A 39 -3.59 -2.78 5.62
CA GLY A 39 -3.14 -2.13 4.39
C GLY A 39 -2.45 -0.79 4.64
N ARG A 40 -1.98 -0.54 5.87
CA ARG A 40 -1.30 0.69 6.27
C ARG A 40 0.21 0.50 6.22
N PHE A 41 0.93 1.58 5.92
CA PHE A 41 2.39 1.59 5.83
C PHE A 41 2.97 2.96 6.18
N LEU A 42 4.26 2.99 6.51
CA LEU A 42 5.01 4.24 6.70
C LEU A 42 5.34 4.85 5.33
N ALA A 43 4.88 6.06 5.05
CA ALA A 43 5.03 6.71 3.74
C ALA A 43 6.29 7.61 3.64
N ALA A 44 7.26 7.40 4.53
CA ALA A 44 8.56 8.05 4.45
C ALA A 44 9.39 7.42 3.32
N THR A 45 9.94 8.25 2.42
CA THR A 45 10.66 7.76 1.24
C THR A 45 11.88 6.93 1.58
N ASN A 46 12.58 7.25 2.67
CA ASN A 46 13.71 6.46 3.16
C ASN A 46 13.30 5.05 3.62
N ALA A 47 12.16 4.92 4.32
CA ALA A 47 11.64 3.63 4.76
C ALA A 47 11.20 2.76 3.56
N ILE A 48 10.49 3.37 2.62
CA ILE A 48 10.06 2.71 1.37
C ILE A 48 11.29 2.28 0.56
N ASN A 49 12.28 3.15 0.41
CA ASN A 49 13.50 2.84 -0.34
C ASN A 49 14.26 1.67 0.30
N GLY A 50 14.50 1.73 1.63
CA GLY A 50 15.20 0.68 2.35
C GLY A 50 14.49 -0.67 2.35
N PHE A 51 13.16 -0.70 2.23
CA PHE A 51 12.39 -1.94 2.17
C PHE A 51 12.25 -2.49 0.74
N ILE A 52 11.83 -1.65 -0.21
CA ILE A 52 11.49 -2.08 -1.57
C ILE A 52 12.72 -2.17 -2.47
N TYR A 53 13.71 -1.30 -2.27
CA TYR A 53 14.87 -1.11 -3.13
C TYR A 53 16.20 -1.20 -2.37
N PRO A 54 16.42 -2.22 -1.51
CA PRO A 54 17.59 -2.28 -0.63
C PRO A 54 18.93 -2.36 -1.38
N ASN A 55 18.92 -2.74 -2.65
CA ASN A 55 20.12 -2.94 -3.47
C ASN A 55 20.25 -1.90 -4.59
N ASP A 56 19.35 -0.90 -4.65
CA ASP A 56 19.36 0.13 -5.68
C ASP A 56 19.75 1.48 -5.07
N ASP A 57 20.65 2.20 -5.73
CA ASP A 57 20.98 3.59 -5.37
C ASP A 57 19.94 4.54 -5.99
N LEU A 58 18.80 4.68 -5.31
CA LEU A 58 17.70 5.54 -5.75
C LEU A 58 17.65 6.84 -4.93
N PRO A 59 17.63 8.01 -5.60
CA PRO A 59 17.41 9.27 -4.89
C PRO A 59 15.98 9.32 -4.33
N PRO A 60 15.76 9.84 -3.12
CA PRO A 60 14.43 9.92 -2.50
C PRO A 60 13.35 10.58 -3.36
N ALA A 61 13.74 11.58 -4.17
CA ALA A 61 12.85 12.28 -5.09
C ALA A 61 12.24 11.35 -6.16
N ARG A 62 12.96 10.30 -6.58
CA ARG A 62 12.45 9.34 -7.56
C ARG A 62 11.37 8.45 -6.95
N VAL A 63 11.62 7.92 -5.75
CA VAL A 63 10.62 7.15 -4.99
C VAL A 63 9.38 8.01 -4.69
N ARG A 64 9.58 9.28 -4.28
CA ARG A 64 8.50 10.24 -4.07
C ARG A 64 7.60 10.39 -5.29
N LYS A 65 8.20 10.58 -6.47
CA LYS A 65 7.47 10.68 -7.74
C LYS A 65 6.58 9.47 -8.01
N TRP A 66 7.08 8.25 -7.78
CA TRP A 66 6.29 7.05 -7.98
C TRP A 66 5.13 6.93 -6.99
N ILE A 67 5.35 7.28 -5.71
CA ILE A 67 4.28 7.30 -4.72
C ILE A 67 3.21 8.34 -5.12
N ASP A 68 3.61 9.52 -5.62
CA ASP A 68 2.68 10.54 -6.11
C ASP A 68 1.86 10.05 -7.31
N GLU A 69 2.48 9.32 -8.25
CA GLU A 69 1.78 8.66 -9.36
C GLU A 69 0.72 7.67 -8.87
N ILE A 70 1.06 6.83 -7.88
CA ILE A 70 0.16 5.83 -7.30
C ILE A 70 -1.00 6.49 -6.54
N ALA A 71 -0.72 7.53 -5.78
CA ALA A 71 -1.73 8.31 -5.06
C ALA A 71 -2.67 9.03 -6.03
N LYS A 72 -2.14 9.61 -7.11
CA LYS A 72 -2.93 10.32 -8.13
C LYS A 72 -3.96 9.43 -8.83
N VAL A 73 -3.69 8.13 -8.98
CA VAL A 73 -4.65 7.17 -9.55
C VAL A 73 -5.56 6.52 -8.50
N GLY A 74 -5.42 6.90 -7.22
CA GLY A 74 -6.28 6.45 -6.13
C GLY A 74 -6.00 5.06 -5.59
N LEU A 75 -4.84 4.46 -5.90
CA LEU A 75 -4.47 3.14 -5.37
C LEU A 75 -4.05 3.22 -3.89
N ILE A 76 -3.47 4.35 -3.49
CA ILE A 76 -3.12 4.64 -2.09
C ILE A 76 -3.67 6.01 -1.70
N HIS A 77 -3.85 6.21 -0.40
CA HIS A 77 -4.08 7.50 0.21
C HIS A 77 -2.99 7.78 1.24
N GLU A 78 -2.38 8.96 1.16
CA GLU A 78 -1.40 9.41 2.15
C GLU A 78 -2.06 10.32 3.18
N TYR A 79 -1.67 10.15 4.44
CA TYR A 79 -2.16 10.94 5.55
C TYR A 79 -1.02 11.22 6.53
N GLU A 80 -1.22 12.18 7.41
CA GLU A 80 -0.23 12.57 8.41
C GLU A 80 -0.82 12.44 9.81
N ARG A 81 0.00 11.93 10.74
CA ARG A 81 -0.31 11.91 12.17
C ARG A 81 0.95 12.26 12.94
N ASP A 82 0.85 13.23 13.83
CA ASP A 82 1.96 13.68 14.69
C ASP A 82 3.26 13.99 13.91
N GLY A 83 3.12 14.61 12.73
CA GLY A 83 4.25 14.97 11.85
C GLY A 83 4.84 13.83 11.04
N ILE A 84 4.29 12.61 11.15
CA ILE A 84 4.75 11.43 10.41
C ILE A 84 3.77 11.12 9.28
N ARG A 85 4.31 10.92 8.08
CA ARG A 85 3.52 10.55 6.90
C ARG A 85 3.32 9.04 6.82
N TYR A 86 2.08 8.64 6.65
CA TYR A 86 1.64 7.27 6.46
C TYR A 86 0.89 7.14 5.15
N GLY A 87 0.70 5.91 4.71
CA GLY A 87 -0.13 5.57 3.56
C GLY A 87 -1.04 4.39 3.88
N CYS A 88 -2.15 4.30 3.17
CA CYS A 88 -3.03 3.14 3.21
C CYS A 88 -3.56 2.81 1.82
N PHE A 89 -3.87 1.53 1.59
CA PHE A 89 -4.64 1.08 0.42
C PHE A 89 -6.15 1.14 0.73
N PRO A 90 -6.94 2.04 0.11
CA PRO A 90 -8.36 2.18 0.44
C PRO A 90 -9.17 0.89 0.21
N SER A 91 -8.85 0.12 -0.84
CA SER A 91 -9.52 -1.14 -1.20
C SER A 91 -8.76 -2.39 -0.72
N TRP A 92 -7.94 -2.27 0.34
CA TRP A 92 -7.05 -3.35 0.79
C TRP A 92 -7.75 -4.70 0.98
N HIS A 93 -8.87 -4.71 1.72
CA HIS A 93 -9.59 -5.94 2.05
C HIS A 93 -10.38 -6.55 0.87
N GLU A 94 -10.53 -5.82 -0.25
CA GLU A 94 -11.05 -6.39 -1.50
C GLU A 94 -9.99 -7.20 -2.24
N HIS A 95 -8.71 -6.85 -2.06
CA HIS A 95 -7.59 -7.43 -2.79
C HIS A 95 -6.77 -8.43 -1.98
N GLN A 96 -6.73 -8.30 -0.65
CA GLN A 96 -5.91 -9.15 0.22
C GLN A 96 -6.78 -10.01 1.15
N VAL A 97 -6.61 -11.32 1.03
CA VAL A 97 -7.18 -12.28 1.98
C VAL A 97 -6.12 -12.58 3.05
N ILE A 98 -6.39 -12.16 4.28
CA ILE A 98 -5.41 -12.26 5.37
C ILE A 98 -5.74 -13.43 6.28
N ASN A 99 -4.84 -14.42 6.30
CA ASN A 99 -4.83 -15.50 7.26
C ASN A 99 -4.01 -15.07 8.49
N ARG A 100 -4.54 -15.26 9.71
CA ARG A 100 -3.94 -14.80 10.99
C ARG A 100 -3.72 -13.29 11.05
N TYR A 101 -4.83 -12.58 11.05
CA TYR A 101 -4.86 -11.13 11.16
C TYR A 101 -4.24 -10.61 12.46
N THR A 102 -3.53 -9.49 12.34
CA THR A 102 -3.06 -8.68 13.46
C THR A 102 -3.50 -7.23 13.23
N PRO A 103 -4.21 -6.59 14.19
CA PRO A 103 -4.57 -5.19 14.07
C PRO A 103 -3.35 -4.31 13.81
N SER A 104 -3.51 -3.30 12.97
CA SER A 104 -2.49 -2.30 12.72
C SER A 104 -2.10 -1.56 13.99
N SER A 105 -0.80 -1.37 14.19
CA SER A 105 -0.26 -0.46 15.18
C SER A 105 -0.05 0.96 14.63
N LEU A 106 -0.33 1.18 13.34
CA LEU A 106 -0.21 2.48 12.69
C LEU A 106 -1.50 3.29 12.86
N PRO A 107 -1.41 4.62 12.94
CA PRO A 107 -2.59 5.48 13.10
C PRO A 107 -3.65 5.23 12.01
N GLU A 108 -4.92 5.37 12.37
CA GLU A 108 -5.99 5.23 11.38
C GLU A 108 -6.02 6.45 10.45
N PRO A 109 -6.20 6.25 9.12
CA PRO A 109 -6.43 7.36 8.21
C PRO A 109 -7.79 8.02 8.48
N GLY A 110 -7.90 9.32 8.20
CA GLY A 110 -9.18 10.01 8.23
C GLY A 110 -10.10 9.69 7.04
N VAL A 111 -9.68 8.82 6.13
CA VAL A 111 -10.48 8.36 4.98
C VAL A 111 -11.07 6.97 5.25
N PRO A 112 -12.30 6.70 4.79
CA PRO A 112 -12.89 5.38 4.91
C PRO A 112 -12.08 4.38 4.07
N CYS A 113 -11.41 3.44 4.75
CA CYS A 113 -10.91 2.22 4.13
C CYS A 113 -12.07 1.23 4.03
N VAL A 114 -12.10 0.45 2.94
CA VAL A 114 -13.09 -0.62 2.77
C VAL A 114 -12.95 -1.56 3.98
N PRO A 115 -14.00 -1.70 4.81
CA PRO A 115 -13.89 -2.45 6.04
C PRO A 115 -13.63 -3.92 5.73
N ARG A 116 -12.92 -4.59 6.63
CA ARG A 116 -12.74 -6.03 6.53
C ARG A 116 -14.11 -6.72 6.58
N PRO A 117 -14.41 -7.69 5.70
CA PRO A 117 -15.60 -8.52 5.85
C PRO A 117 -15.52 -9.29 7.18
N THR A 118 -16.39 -8.97 8.13
CA THR A 118 -16.55 -9.75 9.35
C THR A 118 -17.19 -11.10 9.00
N LYS A 119 -16.57 -12.21 9.39
CA LYS A 119 -17.21 -13.53 9.33
C LYS A 119 -18.50 -13.48 10.16
N GLY A 120 -19.65 -13.32 9.50
CA GLY A 120 -20.96 -13.22 10.17
C GLY A 120 -21.94 -12.24 9.56
N ALA A 121 -21.52 -11.33 8.67
CA ALA A 121 -22.44 -10.52 7.88
C ALA A 121 -22.96 -11.33 6.69
N LYS A 122 -23.81 -12.33 6.98
CA LYS A 122 -24.76 -12.84 6.00
C LYS A 122 -26.03 -12.02 6.18
N GLU A 123 -26.49 -11.38 5.09
CA GLU A 123 -27.93 -11.11 4.94
C GLU A 123 -28.73 -12.42 5.00
#